data_AF-A0A8J7ZVK9-F1
#
_entry.id   AF-A0A8J7ZVK9-F1
#
_cell.length_a   1.000
_cell.length_b   1.000
_cell.length_c   1.000
_cell.angle_alpha   90.00
_cell.angle_beta   90.00
_cell.angle_gamma   90.00
#
_symmetry.space_group_name_H-M   'P 1'
#
loop_
_entity.id
_entity.type
_entity.pdbx_description
1 polymer ?
#
loop_
_entity_poly.entity_id
_entity_poly.type
_entity_poly.pdbx_seq_one_letter_code
_entity_poly.pdbx_strand_id
1 'polypeptide(L)'
;MTDRSDAKFDPTHVLLATEPADGTAAAEVRRTNAALWPVLDRGDRVDLWLAARQLGDDHPDVRDEIAASFRRLDEGRFRGRLPACRDATESLLSLTSFHRFVSLERLEVRTPDGLLLRHVPDHGTFDLDETAAAGVARAIEADLDDVHAALWPARTLAEWWSDGRRYAVRPPQFCVEREDGKVGFCTDLSGIWGIAVDRDRRRIDLRWGESSDGLLGRIGDAIRPTPPSTFRFDDEGRFESAAAAFELVGEKLDAPVRTSGPR
;
A
#
# COMPACT_ATOMS: atom_id res chain seq x y z
N MET A 1 23.95 23.26 -1.50
CA MET A 1 22.57 22.82 -1.77
C MET A 1 22.68 21.33 -2.08
N THR A 2 22.66 20.52 -1.02
CA THR A 2 22.93 19.09 -1.08
C THR A 2 21.80 18.37 -1.78
N ASP A 3 22.17 17.60 -2.79
CA ASP A 3 21.29 16.79 -3.60
C ASP A 3 20.61 15.74 -2.71
N ARG A 4 19.29 15.87 -2.51
CA ARG A 4 18.44 14.94 -1.75
C ARG A 4 17.93 13.81 -2.65
N SER A 5 18.56 13.58 -3.81
CA SER A 5 18.09 12.69 -4.87
C SER A 5 18.09 11.19 -4.51
N ASP A 6 18.95 10.76 -3.58
CA ASP A 6 19.13 9.34 -3.20
C ASP A 6 18.76 9.01 -1.74
N ALA A 7 17.98 9.86 -1.06
CA ALA A 7 17.42 9.45 0.23
C ALA A 7 16.59 8.18 0.02
N LYS A 8 16.96 7.08 0.71
CA LYS A 8 16.24 5.80 0.69
C LYS A 8 14.74 6.08 0.79
N PHE A 9 13.98 5.65 -0.22
CA PHE A 9 12.53 5.80 -0.22
C PHE A 9 11.96 5.06 1.00
N ASP A 10 11.37 5.83 1.90
CA ASP A 10 10.76 5.36 3.14
C ASP A 10 9.27 5.71 3.06
N PRO A 11 8.45 4.81 2.51
CA PRO A 11 7.05 5.12 2.27
C PRO A 11 6.34 5.38 3.59
N THR A 12 5.40 6.33 3.58
CA THR A 12 4.52 6.60 4.71
C THR A 12 3.28 5.69 4.69
N HIS A 13 2.91 5.20 3.50
CA HIS A 13 1.72 4.43 3.28
C HIS A 13 1.93 3.26 2.29
N VAL A 14 1.14 2.21 2.47
CA VAL A 14 0.97 1.09 1.52
C VAL A 14 -0.49 0.99 1.12
N LEU A 15 -0.74 0.73 -0.15
CA LEU A 15 -2.06 0.48 -0.69
C LEU A 15 -2.36 -1.01 -0.65
N LEU A 16 -3.52 -1.37 -0.09
CA LEU A 16 -3.99 -2.74 0.03
C LEU A 16 -5.38 -2.87 -0.57
N ALA A 17 -5.63 -4.01 -1.22
CA ALA A 17 -6.98 -4.42 -1.56
C ALA A 17 -7.70 -4.91 -0.29
N THR A 18 -8.96 -4.53 -0.13
CA THR A 18 -9.82 -4.98 0.98
C THR A 18 -10.58 -6.26 0.64
N GLU A 19 -10.73 -6.55 -0.65
CA GLU A 19 -11.29 -7.79 -1.16
C GLU A 19 -10.25 -8.60 -1.96
N PRO A 20 -10.40 -9.93 -2.05
CA PRO A 20 -9.60 -10.75 -2.94
C PRO A 20 -9.66 -10.17 -4.35
N ALA A 21 -8.53 -9.68 -4.86
CA ALA A 21 -8.47 -9.20 -6.21
C ALA A 21 -8.81 -10.33 -7.18
N ASP A 22 -9.41 -9.99 -8.31
CA ASP A 22 -9.42 -10.85 -9.51
C ASP A 22 -7.99 -11.11 -10.07
N GLY A 23 -6.96 -10.61 -9.38
CA GLY A 23 -5.55 -10.77 -9.70
C GLY A 23 -5.14 -10.05 -11.00
N THR A 24 -6.01 -9.21 -11.55
CA THR A 24 -5.75 -8.57 -12.84
C THR A 24 -4.92 -7.31 -12.68
N ALA A 25 -4.01 -7.06 -13.63
CA ALA A 25 -3.27 -5.81 -13.72
C ALA A 25 -4.20 -4.59 -13.81
N ALA A 26 -5.39 -4.76 -14.42
CA ALA A 26 -6.40 -3.72 -14.50
C ALA A 26 -6.97 -3.34 -13.12
N ALA A 27 -7.21 -4.30 -12.23
CA ALA A 27 -7.67 -4.01 -10.86
C ALA A 27 -6.61 -3.28 -10.04
N GLU A 28 -5.35 -3.70 -10.14
CA GLU A 28 -4.23 -3.03 -9.48
C GLU A 28 -4.06 -1.58 -9.97
N VAL A 29 -4.14 -1.38 -11.29
CA VAL A 29 -4.09 -0.06 -11.91
C VAL A 29 -5.22 0.82 -11.42
N ARG A 30 -6.47 0.32 -11.39
CA ARG A 30 -7.62 1.07 -10.89
C ARG A 30 -7.43 1.52 -9.45
N ARG A 31 -6.99 0.63 -8.55
CA ARG A 31 -6.76 0.96 -7.13
C ARG A 31 -5.65 1.98 -6.95
N THR A 32 -4.52 1.79 -7.64
CA THR A 32 -3.40 2.72 -7.57
C THR A 32 -3.82 4.10 -8.08
N ASN A 33 -4.60 4.13 -9.16
CA ASN A 33 -5.07 5.37 -9.77
C ASN A 33 -6.10 6.08 -8.88
N ALA A 34 -6.98 5.35 -8.20
CA ALA A 34 -7.87 5.92 -7.17
C ALA A 34 -7.11 6.61 -6.02
N ALA A 35 -5.93 6.11 -5.64
CA ALA A 35 -5.06 6.82 -4.69
C ALA A 35 -4.35 8.05 -5.30
N LEU A 36 -4.11 8.06 -6.61
CA LEU A 36 -3.35 9.11 -7.30
C LEU A 36 -4.21 10.28 -7.79
N TRP A 37 -5.45 10.05 -8.21
CA TRP A 37 -6.31 11.10 -8.78
C TRP A 37 -6.59 12.24 -7.81
N PRO A 38 -6.99 11.98 -6.55
CA PRO A 38 -7.23 13.07 -5.59
C PRO A 38 -5.99 13.91 -5.30
N VAL A 39 -4.81 13.30 -5.39
CA VAL A 39 -3.52 13.98 -5.23
C VAL A 39 -3.24 14.86 -6.44
N LEU A 40 -3.38 14.32 -7.64
CA LEU A 40 -3.15 15.06 -8.89
C LEU A 40 -4.18 16.19 -9.09
N ASP A 41 -5.38 16.09 -8.53
CA ASP A 41 -6.38 17.18 -8.53
C ASP A 41 -6.01 18.35 -7.60
N ARG A 42 -5.13 18.10 -6.62
CA ARG A 42 -4.69 19.07 -5.61
C ARG A 42 -3.28 19.58 -5.85
N GLY A 43 -2.53 18.95 -6.74
CA GLY A 43 -1.17 19.35 -7.10
C GLY A 43 -1.13 20.48 -8.12
N ASP A 44 -0.07 21.30 -8.06
CA ASP A 44 0.24 22.29 -9.10
C ASP A 44 1.24 21.76 -10.13
N ARG A 45 2.05 20.80 -9.71
CA ARG A 45 3.19 20.33 -10.49
C ARG A 45 3.38 18.84 -10.30
N VAL A 46 3.72 18.18 -11.39
CA VAL A 46 4.13 16.78 -11.40
C VAL A 46 5.51 16.65 -12.04
N ASP A 47 6.40 15.94 -11.34
CA ASP A 47 7.69 15.52 -11.84
C ASP A 47 7.63 14.00 -12.08
N LEU A 48 8.00 13.55 -13.27
CA LEU A 48 8.06 12.15 -13.67
C LEU A 48 9.51 11.73 -13.90
N TRP A 49 9.90 10.56 -13.40
CA TRP A 49 11.14 9.88 -13.75
C TRP A 49 10.79 8.68 -14.61
N LEU A 50 11.12 8.80 -15.90
CA LEU A 50 10.70 7.90 -16.95
C LEU A 50 11.90 7.31 -17.71
N ALA A 51 11.95 5.99 -17.80
CA ALA A 51 12.76 5.29 -18.79
C ALA A 51 12.07 5.36 -20.17
N ALA A 52 11.99 6.56 -20.77
CA ALA A 52 11.17 6.85 -21.96
C ALA A 52 11.46 5.95 -23.19
N ARG A 53 12.64 5.32 -23.26
CA ARG A 53 12.96 4.33 -24.30
C ARG A 53 12.07 3.08 -24.19
N GLN A 54 11.69 2.68 -22.98
CA GLN A 54 10.85 1.51 -22.74
C GLN A 54 9.38 1.76 -23.10
N LEU A 55 8.93 3.03 -23.13
CA LEU A 55 7.62 3.38 -23.67
C LEU A 55 7.60 3.42 -25.20
N GLY A 56 8.74 3.73 -25.83
CA GLY A 56 8.78 4.21 -27.21
C GLY A 56 8.41 3.20 -28.28
N ASP A 57 8.51 1.90 -28.01
CA ASP A 57 8.22 0.85 -28.99
C ASP A 57 6.77 0.35 -28.88
N ASP A 58 6.22 0.27 -27.66
CA ASP A 58 4.91 -0.34 -27.39
C ASP A 58 3.79 0.69 -27.14
N HIS A 59 4.13 1.91 -26.69
CA HIS A 59 3.20 3.00 -26.38
C HIS A 59 3.71 4.36 -26.93
N PRO A 60 3.91 4.48 -28.26
CA PRO A 60 4.47 5.69 -28.88
C PRO A 60 3.57 6.92 -28.70
N ASP A 61 2.26 6.72 -28.64
CA ASP A 61 1.24 7.73 -28.34
C ASP A 61 1.45 8.35 -26.95
N VAL A 62 1.58 7.52 -25.91
CA VAL A 62 1.84 8.00 -24.54
C VAL A 62 3.18 8.74 -24.47
N ARG A 63 4.22 8.22 -25.14
CA ARG A 63 5.52 8.91 -25.22
C ARG A 63 5.37 10.30 -25.84
N ASP A 64 4.65 10.41 -26.94
CA ASP A 64 4.50 11.66 -27.68
C ASP A 64 3.65 12.67 -26.89
N GLU A 65 2.60 12.21 -26.19
CA GLU A 65 1.81 13.03 -25.25
C GLU A 65 2.66 13.59 -24.10
N ILE A 66 3.51 12.77 -23.49
CA ILE A 66 4.45 13.21 -22.46
C ILE A 66 5.43 14.23 -23.04
N ALA A 67 6.00 13.96 -24.22
CA ALA A 67 6.95 14.88 -24.87
C ALA A 67 6.30 16.25 -25.21
N ALA A 68 5.02 16.26 -25.55
CA ALA A 68 4.27 17.49 -25.84
C ALA A 68 3.86 18.26 -24.57
N SER A 69 3.50 17.55 -23.50
CA SER A 69 2.89 18.16 -22.31
C SER A 69 3.88 18.48 -21.19
N PHE A 70 5.08 17.92 -21.24
CA PHE A 70 6.10 18.07 -20.21
C PHE A 70 7.36 18.76 -20.73
N ARG A 71 7.97 19.56 -19.87
CA ARG A 71 9.35 20.02 -20.06
C ARG A 71 10.30 18.93 -19.57
N ARG A 72 11.14 18.41 -20.45
CA ARG A 72 12.29 17.59 -20.06
C ARG A 72 13.31 18.43 -19.29
N LEU A 73 13.74 17.97 -18.11
CA LEU A 73 14.72 18.65 -17.27
C LEU A 73 16.12 18.07 -17.47
N ASP A 74 16.23 16.74 -17.54
CA ASP A 74 17.47 15.99 -17.73
C ASP A 74 17.17 14.61 -18.36
N GLU A 75 18.08 13.65 -18.26
CA GLU A 75 17.86 12.29 -18.75
C GLU A 75 16.86 11.54 -17.88
N GLY A 76 15.69 11.24 -18.44
CA GLY A 76 14.63 10.52 -17.76
C GLY A 76 13.71 11.40 -16.91
N ARG A 77 14.09 12.64 -16.55
CA ARG A 77 13.21 13.51 -15.77
C ARG A 77 12.38 14.49 -16.60
N PHE A 78 11.08 14.50 -16.35
CA PHE A 78 10.09 15.36 -16.98
C PHE A 78 9.32 16.15 -15.92
N ARG A 79 8.95 17.39 -16.24
CA ARG A 79 8.17 18.26 -15.36
C ARG A 79 7.01 18.90 -16.11
N GLY A 80 5.82 18.70 -15.58
CA GLY A 80 4.57 19.27 -16.09
C GLY A 80 3.91 20.17 -15.05
N ARG A 81 3.12 21.13 -15.51
CA ARG A 81 2.22 21.91 -14.65
C ARG A 81 0.84 21.31 -14.73
N LEU A 82 0.21 21.09 -13.58
CA LEU A 82 -1.19 20.70 -13.50
C LEU A 82 -2.06 21.97 -13.64
N PRO A 83 -3.21 21.90 -14.32
CA PRO A 83 -3.82 20.72 -14.95
C PRO A 83 -3.31 20.44 -16.38
N ALA A 84 -2.44 21.26 -16.96
CA ALA A 84 -2.08 21.21 -18.39
C ALA A 84 -1.47 19.87 -18.86
N CYS A 85 -0.85 19.10 -17.97
CA CYS A 85 -0.28 17.79 -18.27
C CYS A 85 -1.09 16.62 -17.70
N ARG A 86 -2.33 16.88 -17.23
CA ARG A 86 -3.16 15.88 -16.56
C ARG A 86 -3.42 14.68 -17.46
N ASP A 87 -3.97 14.91 -18.66
CA ASP A 87 -4.34 13.84 -19.59
C ASP A 87 -3.13 12.93 -19.92
N ALA A 88 -1.98 13.51 -20.25
CA ALA A 88 -0.76 12.74 -20.52
C ALA A 88 -0.26 11.95 -19.28
N THR A 89 -0.47 12.49 -18.07
CA THR A 89 -0.18 11.77 -16.82
C THR A 89 -1.16 10.61 -16.64
N GLU A 90 -2.44 10.80 -16.96
CA GLU A 90 -3.47 9.77 -16.87
C GLU A 90 -3.23 8.64 -17.86
N SER A 91 -2.90 8.95 -19.11
CA SER A 91 -2.54 7.99 -20.15
C SER A 91 -1.42 7.06 -19.69
N LEU A 92 -0.34 7.64 -19.13
CA LEU A 92 0.79 6.89 -18.58
C LEU A 92 0.38 5.98 -17.40
N LEU A 93 -0.38 6.52 -16.45
CA LEU A 93 -0.78 5.78 -15.24
C LEU A 93 -1.87 4.74 -15.52
N SER A 94 -2.58 4.83 -16.65
CA SER A 94 -3.62 3.89 -17.04
C SER A 94 -3.09 2.68 -17.82
N LEU A 95 -1.79 2.64 -18.12
CA LEU A 95 -1.16 1.49 -18.75
C LEU A 95 -1.28 0.25 -17.84
N THR A 96 -1.94 -0.79 -18.35
CA THR A 96 -2.10 -2.09 -17.66
C THR A 96 -1.01 -3.10 -18.02
N SER A 97 -0.08 -2.73 -18.90
CA SER A 97 1.06 -3.57 -19.27
C SER A 97 2.23 -3.38 -18.30
N PHE A 98 3.17 -4.31 -18.29
CA PHE A 98 4.38 -4.22 -17.44
C PHE A 98 5.18 -2.93 -17.66
N HIS A 99 5.02 -2.28 -18.83
CA HIS A 99 5.62 -0.99 -19.16
C HIS A 99 5.36 0.08 -18.12
N ARG A 100 4.22 0.08 -17.42
CA ARG A 100 3.96 1.03 -16.34
C ARG A 100 5.05 0.95 -15.26
N PHE A 101 5.37 -0.26 -14.81
CA PHE A 101 6.30 -0.50 -13.71
C PHE A 101 7.76 -0.29 -14.12
N VAL A 102 8.12 -0.69 -15.34
CA VAL A 102 9.50 -0.55 -15.80
C VAL A 102 9.80 0.85 -16.33
N SER A 103 8.80 1.54 -16.90
CA SER A 103 9.00 2.85 -17.51
C SER A 103 8.83 4.00 -16.54
N LEU A 104 7.95 3.91 -15.53
CA LEU A 104 7.77 4.94 -14.51
C LEU A 104 8.52 4.53 -13.24
N GLU A 105 9.70 5.12 -13.05
CA GLU A 105 10.53 4.86 -11.88
C GLU A 105 10.00 5.59 -10.64
N ARG A 106 9.50 6.81 -10.84
CA ARG A 106 8.97 7.67 -9.77
C ARG A 106 8.05 8.75 -10.30
N LEU A 107 7.01 9.06 -9.54
CA LEU A 107 6.14 10.22 -9.72
C LEU A 107 6.18 11.07 -8.45
N GLU A 108 6.40 12.38 -8.58
CA GLU A 108 6.24 13.35 -7.47
C GLU A 108 5.18 14.39 -7.82
N VAL A 109 4.21 14.60 -6.92
CA VAL A 109 3.23 15.68 -6.99
C VAL A 109 3.55 16.73 -5.92
N ARG A 110 3.49 18.01 -6.30
CA ARG A 110 3.84 19.13 -5.44
C ARG A 110 2.76 20.20 -5.44
N THR A 111 2.60 20.83 -4.28
CA THR A 111 1.81 22.05 -4.05
C THR A 111 2.77 23.24 -3.83
N PRO A 112 2.30 24.47 -3.59
CA PRO A 112 3.19 25.58 -3.26
C PRO A 112 3.85 25.37 -1.88
N ASP A 113 3.17 24.63 -1.00
CA ASP A 113 3.56 24.39 0.38
C ASP A 113 4.58 23.25 0.51
N GLY A 114 4.66 22.32 -0.46
CA GLY A 114 5.62 21.23 -0.37
C GLY A 114 5.48 20.09 -1.37
N LEU A 115 6.15 18.98 -1.05
CA LEU A 115 5.93 17.69 -1.69
C LEU A 115 4.64 17.11 -1.11
N LEU A 116 3.64 16.92 -1.96
CA LEU A 116 2.38 16.31 -1.54
C LEU A 116 2.47 14.80 -1.59
N LEU A 117 3.01 14.27 -2.70
CA LEU A 117 3.13 12.84 -2.90
C LEU A 117 4.45 12.50 -3.59
N ARG A 118 5.08 11.41 -3.16
CA ARG A 118 5.99 10.60 -3.96
C ARG A 118 5.46 9.17 -4.07
N HIS A 119 5.39 8.66 -5.30
CA HIS A 119 4.93 7.31 -5.60
C HIS A 119 5.96 6.57 -6.45
N VAL A 120 6.20 5.30 -6.10
CA VAL A 120 7.02 4.34 -6.85
C VAL A 120 6.11 3.17 -7.24
N PRO A 121 5.86 2.92 -8.54
CA PRO A 121 4.84 1.95 -8.97
C PRO A 121 5.04 0.51 -8.50
N ASP A 122 6.28 0.06 -8.27
CA ASP A 122 6.62 -1.36 -8.07
C ASP A 122 5.92 -2.04 -6.87
N HIS A 123 5.46 -1.28 -5.86
CA HIS A 123 4.97 -1.88 -4.60
C HIS A 123 3.69 -1.26 -4.01
N GLY A 124 2.93 -0.47 -4.77
CA GLY A 124 1.73 0.20 -4.24
C GLY A 124 2.05 1.07 -3.01
N THR A 125 3.23 1.69 -3.00
CA THR A 125 3.75 2.46 -1.86
C THR A 125 3.68 3.95 -2.14
N PHE A 126 3.41 4.72 -1.08
CA PHE A 126 3.16 6.15 -1.15
C PHE A 126 3.87 6.86 0.01
N ASP A 127 4.58 7.92 -0.32
CA ASP A 127 5.06 8.93 0.63
C ASP A 127 4.15 10.16 0.47
N LEU A 128 3.17 10.29 1.37
CA LEU A 128 2.06 11.25 1.31
C LEU A 128 2.18 12.23 2.48
N ASP A 129 2.28 13.52 2.18
CA ASP A 129 2.23 14.59 3.16
C ASP A 129 0.82 15.20 3.19
N GLU A 130 -0.01 14.73 4.11
CA GLU A 130 -1.39 15.23 4.28
C GLU A 130 -1.46 16.70 4.70
N THR A 131 -0.37 17.25 5.25
CA THR A 131 -0.32 18.65 5.66
C THR A 131 -0.09 19.60 4.49
N ALA A 132 0.47 19.09 3.38
CA ALA A 132 0.73 19.86 2.16
C ALA A 132 -0.53 20.16 1.33
N ALA A 133 -1.64 19.46 1.59
CA ALA A 133 -2.95 19.73 0.98
C ALA A 133 -4.11 19.28 1.88
N ALA A 134 -4.87 20.24 2.41
CA ALA A 134 -5.99 19.96 3.29
C ALA A 134 -7.04 19.04 2.63
N GLY A 135 -7.43 17.99 3.34
CA GLY A 135 -8.47 17.05 2.91
C GLY A 135 -8.05 16.06 1.82
N VAL A 136 -6.76 15.98 1.47
CA VAL A 136 -6.26 14.99 0.49
C VAL A 136 -6.50 13.54 0.96
N ALA A 137 -6.22 13.23 2.22
CA ALA A 137 -6.41 11.90 2.78
C ALA A 137 -7.86 11.42 2.67
N ARG A 138 -8.81 12.25 3.10
CA ARG A 138 -10.24 11.95 3.01
C ARG A 138 -10.71 11.74 1.57
N ALA A 139 -10.15 12.49 0.61
CA ALA A 139 -10.50 12.32 -0.80
C ALA A 139 -9.92 11.03 -1.38
N ILE A 140 -8.70 10.65 -0.99
CA ILE A 140 -8.13 9.35 -1.31
C ILE A 140 -8.98 8.23 -0.72
N GLU A 141 -9.36 8.31 0.55
CA GLU A 141 -10.22 7.30 1.19
C GLU A 141 -11.55 7.14 0.45
N ALA A 142 -12.20 8.25 0.07
CA ALA A 142 -13.47 8.20 -0.68
C ALA A 142 -13.32 7.50 -2.04
N ASP A 143 -12.26 7.80 -2.80
CA ASP A 143 -12.02 7.16 -4.10
C ASP A 143 -11.61 5.68 -3.95
N LEU A 144 -10.96 5.33 -2.84
CA LEU A 144 -10.52 3.96 -2.55
C LEU A 144 -11.66 3.05 -2.10
N ASP A 145 -12.67 3.58 -1.41
CA ASP A 145 -13.88 2.85 -1.02
C ASP A 145 -14.58 2.25 -2.26
N ASP A 146 -14.66 3.02 -3.36
CA ASP A 146 -15.30 2.59 -4.62
C ASP A 146 -14.55 1.45 -5.34
N VAL A 147 -13.29 1.20 -5.00
CA VAL A 147 -12.43 0.20 -5.63
C VAL A 147 -11.95 -0.89 -4.67
N HIS A 148 -12.59 -0.99 -3.50
CA HIS A 148 -12.31 -1.99 -2.47
C HIS A 148 -10.81 -2.01 -2.13
N ALA A 149 -10.27 -0.85 -1.77
CA ALA A 149 -8.89 -0.68 -1.37
C ALA A 149 -8.75 0.31 -0.21
N ALA A 150 -7.59 0.33 0.42
CA ALA A 150 -7.31 1.23 1.52
C ALA A 150 -5.82 1.61 1.56
N LEU A 151 -5.53 2.84 1.94
CA LEU A 151 -4.18 3.24 2.35
C LEU A 151 -3.96 2.92 3.82
N TRP A 152 -2.83 2.31 4.10
CA TRP A 152 -2.38 1.92 5.42
C TRP A 152 -1.07 2.59 5.76
N PRO A 153 -0.83 2.94 7.02
CA PRO A 153 0.46 3.47 7.41
C PRO A 153 1.54 2.39 7.23
N ALA A 154 2.62 2.74 6.56
CA ALA A 154 3.77 1.87 6.29
C ALA A 154 4.71 1.79 7.52
N ARG A 155 4.15 1.48 8.69
CA ARG A 155 4.88 1.30 9.95
C ARG A 155 4.39 0.07 10.70
N THR A 156 5.15 -0.35 11.70
CA THR A 156 4.67 -1.40 12.62
C THR A 156 3.51 -0.84 13.44
N LEU A 157 2.33 -1.48 13.33
CA LEU A 157 1.13 -1.12 14.10
C LEU A 157 1.20 -1.67 15.52
N ALA A 158 1.62 -2.93 15.66
CA ALA A 158 1.85 -3.59 16.93
C ALA A 158 2.95 -4.65 16.79
N GLU A 159 3.68 -4.86 17.89
CA GLU A 159 4.65 -5.96 18.01
C GLU A 159 4.61 -6.56 19.43
N TRP A 160 4.78 -7.88 19.52
CA TRP A 160 4.85 -8.57 20.80
C TRP A 160 5.63 -9.88 20.70
N TRP A 161 5.98 -10.44 21.85
CA TRP A 161 6.60 -11.75 21.98
C TRP A 161 5.64 -12.73 22.64
N SER A 162 5.52 -13.93 22.08
CA SER A 162 4.83 -15.08 22.67
C SER A 162 5.50 -16.37 22.21
N ASP A 163 5.56 -17.38 23.06
CA ASP A 163 6.03 -18.74 22.70
C ASP A 163 7.40 -18.78 21.99
N GLY A 164 8.33 -17.89 22.41
CA GLY A 164 9.67 -17.76 21.81
C GLY A 164 9.67 -17.22 20.38
N ARG A 165 8.63 -16.47 19.99
CA ARG A 165 8.47 -15.85 18.68
C ARG A 165 8.07 -14.39 18.82
N ARG A 166 8.56 -13.55 17.90
CA ARG A 166 8.12 -12.17 17.74
C ARG A 166 7.05 -12.10 16.67
N TYR A 167 5.94 -11.47 17.01
CA TYR A 167 4.83 -11.22 16.10
C TYR A 167 4.77 -9.73 15.82
N ALA A 168 4.52 -9.36 14.56
CA ALA A 168 4.40 -7.97 14.17
C ALA A 168 3.31 -7.78 13.12
N VAL A 169 2.44 -6.81 13.36
CA VAL A 169 1.47 -6.31 12.38
C VAL A 169 2.14 -5.14 11.66
N ARG A 170 2.54 -5.37 10.41
CA ARG A 170 3.33 -4.45 9.57
C ARG A 170 2.71 -4.40 8.18
N PRO A 171 1.69 -3.56 7.94
CA PRO A 171 1.03 -3.48 6.65
C PRO A 171 2.05 -3.47 5.49
N PRO A 172 1.89 -4.35 4.49
CA PRO A 172 0.74 -5.23 4.23
C PRO A 172 0.77 -6.60 4.94
N GLN A 173 1.76 -6.85 5.77
CA GLN A 173 2.10 -8.18 6.27
C GLN A 173 1.83 -8.36 7.77
N PHE A 174 1.49 -9.59 8.14
CA PHE A 174 1.66 -10.13 9.47
C PHE A 174 2.90 -11.02 9.48
N CYS A 175 3.90 -10.66 10.28
CA CYS A 175 5.18 -11.37 10.31
C CYS A 175 5.40 -12.10 11.64
N VAL A 176 5.97 -13.30 11.53
CA VAL A 176 6.42 -14.13 12.64
C VAL A 176 7.92 -14.34 12.51
N GLU A 177 8.65 -13.88 13.52
CA GLU A 177 10.11 -13.98 13.58
C GLU A 177 10.52 -14.85 14.78
N ARG A 178 11.66 -15.51 14.66
CA ARG A 178 12.23 -16.34 15.72
C ARG A 178 13.12 -15.50 16.65
N GLU A 179 13.39 -15.99 17.84
CA GLU A 179 14.30 -15.35 18.82
C GLU A 179 15.70 -15.04 18.26
N ASP A 180 16.18 -15.81 17.28
CA ASP A 180 17.47 -15.58 16.61
C ASP A 180 17.43 -14.41 15.59
N GLY A 181 16.31 -13.68 15.51
CA GLY A 181 16.12 -12.53 14.62
C GLY A 181 15.82 -12.91 13.17
N LYS A 182 15.73 -14.21 12.83
CA LYS A 182 15.35 -14.63 11.48
C LYS A 182 13.83 -14.55 11.33
N VAL A 183 13.38 -13.91 10.25
CA VAL A 183 11.98 -13.97 9.82
C VAL A 183 11.64 -15.42 9.53
N GLY A 184 10.69 -15.98 10.30
CA GLY A 184 10.18 -17.31 10.07
C GLY A 184 9.28 -17.32 8.84
N PHE A 185 8.26 -16.45 8.83
CA PHE A 185 7.42 -16.19 7.67
C PHE A 185 6.65 -14.87 7.83
N CYS A 186 6.18 -14.32 6.72
CA CYS A 186 5.18 -13.26 6.70
C CYS A 186 4.01 -13.73 5.83
N THR A 187 2.80 -13.33 6.21
CA THR A 187 1.57 -13.56 5.45
C THR A 187 0.86 -12.23 5.22
N ASP A 188 0.14 -12.12 4.12
CA ASP A 188 -0.63 -10.91 3.81
C ASP A 188 -1.80 -10.73 4.80
N LEU A 189 -1.99 -9.51 5.31
CA LEU A 189 -3.09 -9.17 6.21
C LEU A 189 -4.46 -9.32 5.53
N SER A 190 -4.54 -9.16 4.20
CA SER A 190 -5.77 -9.40 3.42
C SER A 190 -6.29 -10.83 3.53
N GLY A 191 -5.48 -11.77 4.02
CA GLY A 191 -5.92 -13.12 4.34
C GLY A 191 -6.80 -13.22 5.59
N ILE A 192 -6.92 -12.16 6.41
CA ILE A 192 -7.77 -12.17 7.62
C ILE A 192 -9.22 -11.89 7.23
N TRP A 193 -10.13 -12.81 7.56
CA TRP A 193 -11.58 -12.68 7.28
C TRP A 193 -12.43 -12.64 8.56
N GLY A 194 -11.79 -12.59 9.73
CA GLY A 194 -12.50 -12.42 10.98
C GLY A 194 -11.56 -12.25 12.17
N ILE A 195 -11.95 -11.36 13.06
CA ILE A 195 -11.19 -11.00 14.27
C ILE A 195 -12.15 -11.07 15.47
N ALA A 196 -11.71 -11.71 16.55
CA ALA A 196 -12.40 -11.66 17.83
C ALA A 196 -11.45 -11.20 18.94
N VAL A 197 -11.84 -10.16 19.67
CA VAL A 197 -11.10 -9.57 20.78
C VAL A 197 -11.87 -9.82 22.07
N ASP A 198 -11.32 -10.65 22.95
CA ASP A 198 -11.85 -10.97 24.28
C ASP A 198 -10.99 -10.25 25.34
N ARG A 199 -11.44 -9.07 25.76
CA ARG A 199 -10.71 -8.21 26.71
C ARG A 199 -10.66 -8.80 28.12
N ASP A 200 -11.74 -9.44 28.56
CA ASP A 200 -11.81 -10.10 29.87
C ASP A 200 -10.74 -11.19 30.01
N ARG A 201 -10.43 -11.90 28.92
CA ARG A 201 -9.39 -12.95 28.88
C ARG A 201 -8.08 -12.51 28.24
N ARG A 202 -7.94 -11.24 27.83
CA ARG A 202 -6.79 -10.71 27.08
C ARG A 202 -6.37 -11.63 25.94
N ARG A 203 -7.35 -11.98 25.10
CA ARG A 203 -7.22 -12.96 24.02
C ARG A 203 -7.67 -12.34 22.68
N ILE A 204 -6.92 -12.64 21.62
CA ILE A 204 -7.27 -12.29 20.25
C ILE A 204 -7.34 -13.58 19.43
N ASP A 205 -8.44 -13.80 18.75
CA ASP A 205 -8.60 -14.90 17.78
C ASP A 205 -8.71 -14.33 16.36
N LEU A 206 -7.91 -14.86 15.44
CA LEU A 206 -7.90 -14.54 14.02
C LEU A 206 -8.43 -15.72 13.21
N ARG A 207 -9.21 -15.42 12.19
CA ARG A 207 -9.59 -16.37 11.15
C ARG A 207 -8.93 -15.96 9.84
N TRP A 208 -8.22 -16.91 9.25
CA TRP A 208 -7.52 -16.77 7.98
C TRP A 208 -8.29 -17.48 6.87
N GLY A 209 -8.39 -16.86 5.70
CA GLY A 209 -9.06 -17.44 4.55
C GLY A 209 -8.28 -18.64 4.04
N GLU A 210 -8.97 -19.60 3.44
CA GLU A 210 -8.28 -20.64 2.67
C GLU A 210 -7.67 -19.97 1.43
N SER A 211 -6.36 -20.16 1.23
CA SER A 211 -5.65 -19.66 0.06
C SER A 211 -6.28 -20.25 -1.20
N SER A 212 -6.68 -19.36 -2.12
CA SER A 212 -7.24 -19.59 -3.46
C SER A 212 -7.42 -21.05 -3.92
N ASP A 213 -8.66 -21.40 -4.26
CA ASP A 213 -9.02 -22.65 -4.95
C ASP A 213 -8.22 -22.85 -6.24
N GLY A 214 -7.21 -23.74 -6.17
CA GLY A 214 -6.40 -24.15 -7.30
C GLY A 214 -5.42 -25.25 -6.91
N LEU A 215 -5.11 -26.15 -7.85
CA LEU A 215 -4.22 -27.30 -7.63
C LEU A 215 -2.81 -26.88 -7.16
N LEU A 216 -2.35 -25.70 -7.59
CA LEU A 216 -1.06 -25.11 -7.20
C LEU A 216 -1.11 -24.41 -5.83
N GLY A 217 -2.25 -23.84 -5.43
CA GLY A 217 -2.47 -23.27 -4.09
C GLY A 217 -2.42 -24.35 -3.01
N ARG A 218 -3.09 -25.49 -3.26
CA ARG A 218 -3.12 -26.65 -2.35
C ARG A 218 -1.75 -27.28 -2.08
N ILE A 219 -0.82 -27.21 -3.04
CA ILE A 219 0.57 -27.71 -2.86
C ILE A 219 1.41 -26.69 -2.08
N GLY A 220 1.20 -25.38 -2.28
CA GLY A 220 1.84 -24.33 -1.50
C GLY A 220 1.41 -24.35 -0.02
N ASP A 221 0.14 -24.64 0.24
CA ASP A 221 -0.45 -24.66 1.58
C ASP A 221 0.00 -25.84 2.43
N ALA A 222 0.41 -26.94 1.80
CA ALA A 222 1.00 -28.08 2.49
C ALA A 222 2.41 -27.80 3.05
N ILE A 223 3.07 -26.74 2.58
CA ILE A 223 4.47 -26.40 2.91
C ILE A 223 4.57 -25.07 3.66
N ARG A 224 3.61 -24.16 3.49
CA ARG A 224 3.61 -22.88 4.20
C ARG A 224 3.24 -23.07 5.68
N PRO A 225 3.98 -22.45 6.62
CA PRO A 225 3.57 -22.40 8.01
C PRO A 225 2.16 -21.81 8.12
N THR A 226 1.25 -22.52 8.79
CA THR A 226 -0.08 -21.99 9.08
C THR A 226 0.04 -20.74 9.95
N PRO A 227 -0.55 -19.60 9.55
CA PRO A 227 -0.52 -18.41 10.36
C PRO A 227 -1.23 -18.65 11.70
N PRO A 228 -0.75 -18.06 12.80
CA PRO A 228 -1.35 -18.28 14.11
C PRO A 228 -2.76 -17.69 14.16
N SER A 229 -3.68 -18.40 14.79
CA SER A 229 -5.09 -18.03 14.89
C SER A 229 -5.52 -17.58 16.28
N THR A 230 -4.68 -17.74 17.30
CA THR A 230 -5.03 -17.37 18.68
C THR A 230 -3.80 -16.81 19.39
N PHE A 231 -4.00 -15.71 20.10
CA PHE A 231 -3.01 -15.07 20.97
C PHE A 231 -3.60 -14.85 22.35
N ARG A 232 -2.80 -15.08 23.39
CA ARG A 232 -3.10 -14.73 24.77
C ARG A 232 -1.99 -13.86 25.32
N PHE A 233 -2.37 -12.88 26.13
CA PHE A 233 -1.44 -11.87 26.61
C PHE A 233 -1.49 -11.81 28.14
N ASP A 234 -0.32 -11.90 28.76
CA ASP A 234 -0.16 -11.71 30.21
C ASP A 234 -0.05 -10.23 30.60
N ASP A 235 0.31 -9.38 29.64
CA ASP A 235 0.49 -7.94 29.80
C ASP A 235 -0.65 -7.18 29.11
N GLU A 236 -1.31 -6.30 29.86
CA GLU A 236 -2.46 -5.53 29.38
C GLU A 236 -2.07 -4.50 28.30
N GLY A 237 -0.94 -3.82 28.46
CA GLY A 237 -0.48 -2.83 27.48
C GLY A 237 -0.18 -3.46 26.11
N ARG A 238 0.47 -4.61 26.09
CA ARG A 238 0.69 -5.40 24.85
C ARG A 238 -0.61 -5.90 24.25
N PHE A 239 -1.54 -6.37 25.08
CA PHE A 239 -2.86 -6.78 24.62
C PHE A 239 -3.59 -5.64 23.93
N GLU A 240 -3.73 -4.48 24.58
CA GLU A 240 -4.45 -3.34 23.99
C GLU A 240 -3.77 -2.79 22.74
N SER A 241 -2.43 -2.80 22.69
CA SER A 241 -1.69 -2.45 21.47
C SER A 241 -2.00 -3.40 20.30
N ALA A 242 -1.96 -4.71 20.54
CA ALA A 242 -2.30 -5.72 19.53
C ALA A 242 -3.78 -5.66 19.14
N ALA A 243 -4.68 -5.46 20.11
CA ALA A 243 -6.11 -5.33 19.89
C ALA A 243 -6.42 -4.11 19.01
N ALA A 244 -5.84 -2.93 19.31
CA ALA A 244 -5.99 -1.73 18.50
C ALA A 244 -5.49 -1.94 17.06
N ALA A 245 -4.34 -2.61 16.89
CA ALA A 245 -3.81 -2.94 15.57
C ALA A 245 -4.75 -3.87 14.78
N PHE A 246 -5.30 -4.92 15.40
CA PHE A 246 -6.23 -5.83 14.71
C PHE A 246 -7.62 -5.23 14.53
N GLU A 247 -8.11 -4.38 15.43
CA GLU A 247 -9.35 -3.62 15.22
C GLU A 247 -9.22 -2.72 13.98
N LEU A 248 -8.09 -2.00 13.83
CA LEU A 248 -7.78 -1.24 12.62
C LEU A 248 -7.70 -2.15 11.39
N VAL A 249 -7.15 -3.36 11.52
CA VAL A 249 -7.11 -4.32 10.43
C VAL A 249 -8.51 -4.74 9.99
N GLY A 250 -9.38 -5.03 10.95
CA GLY A 250 -10.76 -5.40 10.65
C GLY A 250 -11.54 -4.27 10.00
N GLU A 251 -11.38 -3.04 10.48
CA GLU A 251 -11.98 -1.85 9.86
C GLU A 251 -11.51 -1.67 8.41
N LYS A 252 -10.19 -1.65 8.19
CA LYS A 252 -9.61 -1.35 6.87
C LYS A 252 -9.78 -2.49 5.85
N LEU A 253 -10.03 -3.73 6.27
CA LEU A 253 -10.30 -4.86 5.36
C LEU A 253 -11.79 -5.20 5.26
N ASP A 254 -12.67 -4.47 5.95
CA ASP A 254 -14.07 -4.86 6.18
C ASP A 254 -14.21 -6.30 6.73
N ALA A 255 -13.20 -6.75 7.50
CA ALA A 255 -13.22 -8.06 8.12
C ALA A 255 -14.02 -7.99 9.44
N PRO A 256 -15.02 -8.85 9.67
CA PRO A 256 -15.85 -8.80 10.87
C PRO A 256 -15.04 -8.81 12.17
N VAL A 257 -15.20 -7.76 12.98
CA VAL A 257 -14.61 -7.65 14.32
C VAL A 257 -15.66 -7.90 15.38
N ARG A 258 -15.40 -8.84 16.29
CA ARG A 258 -16.23 -9.10 17.47
C ARG A 258 -15.47 -8.75 18.72
N THR A 259 -16.07 -7.95 19.59
CA THR A 259 -15.44 -7.51 20.83
C THR A 259 -16.29 -7.92 22.03
N SER A 260 -15.64 -8.44 23.08
CA SER A 260 -16.24 -8.70 24.38
C SER A 260 -15.39 -8.12 25.52
N GLY A 261 -16.05 -7.70 26.60
CA GLY A 261 -15.43 -7.01 27.75
C GLY A 261 -15.50 -5.48 27.63
N PRO A 262 -15.23 -4.75 28.73
CA PRO A 262 -15.19 -3.29 28.74
C PRO A 262 -13.99 -2.74 27.95
N ARG A 263 -14.14 -1.54 27.38
CA ARG A 263 -13.05 -0.72 26.83
C ARG A 263 -12.46 0.18 27.91
#